data_AF-A0A9N9KB28-F1
#
_entry.id   AF-A0A9N9KB28-F1
#
_cell.length_a   1.000
_cell.length_b   1.000
_cell.length_c   1.000
_cell.angle_alpha   90.00
_cell.angle_beta   90.00
_cell.angle_gamma   90.00
#
_symmetry.space_group_name_H-M   'P 1'
#
loop_
_entity.id
_entity.type
_entity.pdbx_description
1 polymer ?
#
loop_
_entity_poly.entity_id
_entity_poly.type
_entity_poly.pdbx_seq_one_letter_code
_entity_poly.pdbx_strand_id
1 'polypeptide(L)'
;MEEIHTKMATRQKELNLFLEVADKPSADKAWFPPPPTEMSSFVIVFIKYFNPDTQSLKGLCHLYVQMFDNVGDIIPILCKKKEFPPHTPLEVYEEIKPDIIIEMDPKLTFQQSEIQDGDIICFQKALTENETKEHTAA
;
A
#
# COMPACT_ATOMS: atom_id res chain seq x y z
N MET A 1 18.02 -19.97 8.80
CA MET A 1 16.79 -19.73 9.57
C MET A 1 17.08 -19.35 11.02
N GLU A 2 17.88 -20.12 11.76
CA GLU A 2 18.26 -19.77 13.15
C GLU A 2 18.96 -18.41 13.28
N GLU A 3 19.85 -18.05 12.34
CA GLU A 3 20.51 -16.74 12.34
C GLU A 3 19.53 -15.57 12.13
N ILE A 4 18.54 -15.73 11.24
CA ILE A 4 17.51 -14.72 10.98
C ILE A 4 16.60 -14.58 12.20
N HIS A 5 16.18 -15.70 12.79
CA HIS A 5 15.40 -15.72 14.02
C HIS A 5 16.16 -15.00 15.15
N THR A 6 17.46 -15.28 15.29
CA THR A 6 18.29 -14.64 16.31
C THR A 6 18.45 -13.13 16.07
N LYS A 7 18.45 -12.67 14.82
CA LYS A 7 18.55 -11.24 14.52
C LYS A 7 17.22 -10.50 14.67
N MET A 8 16.13 -11.07 14.17
CA MET A 8 14.86 -10.36 13.98
C MET A 8 13.77 -10.71 15.00
N ALA A 9 13.88 -11.87 15.66
CA ALA A 9 12.80 -12.43 16.48
C ALA A 9 13.33 -13.08 17.78
N THR A 10 14.44 -12.59 18.35
CA THR A 10 15.10 -13.17 19.55
C THR A 10 14.17 -13.39 20.74
N ARG A 11 13.15 -12.54 20.88
CA ARG A 11 12.19 -12.57 21.99
C ARG A 11 10.91 -13.35 21.66
N GLN A 12 10.77 -13.82 20.43
CA GLN A 12 9.62 -14.59 19.97
C GLN A 12 10.03 -16.06 19.84
N LYS A 13 9.08 -16.96 20.13
CA LYS A 13 9.30 -18.40 19.95
C LYS A 13 9.15 -18.82 18.48
N GLU A 14 8.41 -18.01 17.72
CA GLU A 14 8.02 -18.28 16.34
C GLU A 14 8.46 -17.12 15.46
N LEU A 15 8.90 -17.44 14.25
CA LEU A 15 9.23 -16.48 13.20
C LEU A 15 8.12 -16.50 12.16
N ASN A 16 7.31 -15.44 12.14
CA ASN A 16 6.27 -15.26 11.13
C ASN A 16 6.86 -14.61 9.89
N LEU A 17 6.58 -15.19 8.73
CA LEU A 17 7.09 -14.73 7.45
C LEU A 17 5.93 -14.50 6.48
N PHE A 18 6.01 -13.41 5.74
CA PHE A 18 5.20 -13.22 4.54
C PHE A 18 5.90 -13.90 3.36
N LEU A 19 5.18 -14.77 2.65
CA LEU A 19 5.68 -15.44 1.44
C LEU A 19 4.97 -14.86 0.21
N GLU A 20 5.69 -14.04 -0.55
CA GLU A 20 5.23 -13.59 -1.86
C GLU A 20 5.45 -14.69 -2.91
N VAL A 21 4.41 -14.94 -3.73
CA VAL A 21 4.46 -15.90 -4.83
C VAL A 21 4.24 -15.14 -6.13
N ALA A 22 5.24 -15.11 -7.00
CA ALA A 22 5.13 -14.49 -8.32
C ALA A 22 4.51 -15.46 -9.34
N ASP A 23 3.74 -14.90 -10.25
CA ASP A 23 3.35 -15.59 -11.47
C ASP A 23 4.57 -15.82 -12.38
N LYS A 24 4.52 -16.87 -13.21
CA LYS A 24 5.60 -17.17 -14.15
C LYS A 24 5.80 -15.96 -15.08
N PRO A 25 7.04 -15.48 -15.28
CA PRO A 25 7.28 -14.29 -16.08
C PRO A 25 7.03 -14.66 -17.55
N SER A 26 6.54 -13.70 -18.33
CA SER A 26 6.79 -13.72 -19.77
C SER A 26 8.31 -13.72 -19.98
N ALA A 27 8.80 -14.49 -20.96
CA ALA A 27 10.23 -14.58 -21.25
C ALA A 27 10.88 -13.18 -21.23
N ASP A 28 12.03 -13.08 -20.57
CA ASP A 28 12.87 -11.87 -20.35
C ASP A 28 12.50 -10.91 -19.21
N LYS A 29 11.47 -11.19 -18.39
CA LYS A 29 11.17 -10.36 -17.20
C LYS A 29 11.62 -11.02 -15.89
N ALA A 30 12.25 -10.25 -14.99
CA ALA A 30 12.52 -10.69 -13.63
C ALA A 30 11.21 -10.94 -12.86
N TRP A 31 11.20 -11.92 -11.96
CA TRP A 31 10.04 -12.25 -11.12
C TRP A 31 9.67 -11.14 -10.13
N PHE A 32 10.68 -10.58 -9.50
CA PHE A 32 10.57 -9.57 -8.46
C PHE A 32 11.51 -8.39 -8.79
N PRO A 33 11.23 -7.18 -8.26
CA PRO A 33 12.21 -6.11 -8.31
C PRO A 33 13.53 -6.52 -7.64
N PRO A 34 14.64 -5.84 -7.95
CA PRO A 34 15.92 -6.12 -7.31
C PRO A 34 15.79 -5.97 -5.79
N PRO A 35 16.52 -6.79 -5.01
CA PRO A 35 16.47 -6.71 -3.56
C PRO A 35 16.90 -5.31 -3.07
N PRO A 36 16.41 -4.87 -1.90
CA PRO A 36 16.86 -3.64 -1.26
C PRO A 36 18.39 -3.67 -1.13
N THR A 37 19.03 -2.77 -1.84
CA THR A 37 20.46 -2.47 -1.82
C THR A 37 20.56 -0.95 -1.68
N GLU A 38 21.72 -0.39 -1.40
CA GLU A 38 21.89 1.06 -1.36
C GLU A 38 21.51 1.77 -2.69
N MET A 39 21.32 1.00 -3.77
CA MET A 39 20.86 1.47 -5.08
C MET A 39 19.40 1.12 -5.41
N SER A 40 18.74 0.25 -4.65
CA SER A 40 17.34 -0.13 -4.87
C SER A 40 16.44 0.79 -4.05
N SER A 41 15.71 1.65 -4.74
CA SER A 41 14.71 2.54 -4.16
C SER A 41 13.31 1.92 -4.12
N PHE A 42 13.14 0.62 -4.33
CA PHE A 42 11.83 -0.03 -4.24
C PHE A 42 11.49 -0.41 -2.80
N VAL A 43 10.24 -0.16 -2.40
CA VAL A 43 9.64 -0.64 -1.15
C VAL A 43 8.34 -1.38 -1.44
N ILE A 44 8.06 -2.44 -0.67
CA ILE A 44 6.80 -3.18 -0.76
C ILE A 44 5.77 -2.58 0.19
N VAL A 45 4.61 -2.18 -0.34
CA VAL A 45 3.48 -1.64 0.44
C VAL A 45 2.24 -2.51 0.25
N PHE A 46 1.41 -2.57 1.28
CA PHE A 46 0.13 -3.28 1.25
C PHE A 46 -1.02 -2.31 0.99
N ILE A 47 -1.96 -2.71 0.15
CA ILE A 47 -3.05 -1.86 -0.30
C ILE A 47 -4.37 -2.33 0.29
N LYS A 48 -5.08 -1.42 0.95
CA LYS A 48 -6.46 -1.62 1.39
C LYS A 48 -7.39 -0.62 0.70
N TYR A 49 -8.58 -1.07 0.39
CA TYR A 49 -9.67 -0.21 -0.09
C TYR A 49 -10.75 -0.12 0.98
N PHE A 50 -11.14 1.10 1.32
CA PHE A 50 -12.31 1.37 2.13
C PHE A 50 -13.49 1.71 1.21
N ASN A 51 -14.59 0.98 1.39
CA ASN A 51 -15.85 1.28 0.73
C ASN A 51 -16.72 2.16 1.65
N PRO A 52 -16.89 3.45 1.34
CA PRO A 52 -17.71 4.34 2.17
C PRO A 52 -19.18 3.95 2.16
N ASP A 53 -19.70 3.41 1.06
CA ASP A 53 -21.11 3.02 0.94
C ASP A 53 -21.48 1.87 1.88
N THR A 54 -20.57 0.91 2.06
CA THR A 54 -20.81 -0.30 2.85
C THR A 54 -20.03 -0.31 4.17
N GLN A 55 -19.31 0.76 4.49
CA GLN A 55 -18.48 0.91 5.70
C GLN A 55 -17.56 -0.30 5.92
N SER A 56 -16.92 -0.78 4.84
CA SER A 56 -16.14 -2.01 4.86
C SER A 56 -14.72 -1.81 4.33
N LEU A 57 -13.74 -2.39 5.01
CA LEU A 57 -12.34 -2.37 4.61
C LEU A 57 -11.93 -3.71 3.99
N LYS A 58 -11.22 -3.68 2.86
CA LYS A 58 -10.75 -4.88 2.15
C LYS A 58 -9.29 -4.74 1.73
N GLY A 59 -8.46 -5.72 2.10
CA GLY A 59 -7.12 -5.86 1.50
C GLY A 59 -7.22 -6.26 0.03
N LEU A 60 -6.52 -5.54 -0.85
CA LEU A 60 -6.58 -5.75 -2.29
C LEU A 60 -5.37 -6.48 -2.85
N CYS A 61 -4.17 -5.97 -2.58
CA CYS A 61 -2.90 -6.52 -3.05
C CYS A 61 -1.74 -5.88 -2.32
N HIS A 62 -0.52 -6.27 -2.66
CA HIS A 62 0.69 -5.49 -2.41
C HIS A 62 1.17 -4.83 -3.71
N LEU A 63 1.96 -3.78 -3.58
CA LEU A 63 2.63 -3.09 -4.69
C LEU A 63 4.10 -2.86 -4.33
N TYR A 64 4.96 -2.82 -5.35
CA TYR A 64 6.29 -2.26 -5.24
C TYR A 64 6.25 -0.84 -5.76
N VAL A 65 6.62 0.13 -4.92
CA VAL A 65 6.68 1.55 -5.27
C VAL A 65 8.12 2.04 -5.19
N GLN A 66 8.48 3.03 -6.01
CA GLN A 66 9.80 3.65 -5.90
C GLN A 66 9.72 4.80 -4.89
N MET A 67 10.68 4.85 -3.98
CA MET A 67 10.77 5.86 -2.91
C MET A 67 10.78 7.31 -3.42
N PHE A 68 11.25 7.53 -4.65
CA PHE A 68 11.32 8.86 -5.26
C PHE A 68 10.13 9.20 -6.17
N ASP A 69 9.22 8.26 -6.43
CA ASP A 69 7.98 8.53 -7.14
C ASP A 69 7.00 9.25 -6.20
N ASN A 70 6.06 10.01 -6.76
CA ASN A 70 5.05 10.70 -5.97
C ASN A 70 3.93 9.75 -5.55
N VAL A 71 3.31 10.02 -4.41
CA VAL A 71 2.15 9.25 -3.93
C VAL A 71 1.00 9.27 -4.95
N GLY A 72 0.82 10.37 -5.69
CA GLY A 72 -0.19 10.46 -6.74
C GLY A 72 0.02 9.47 -7.90
N ASP A 73 1.25 9.00 -8.13
CA ASP A 73 1.59 8.16 -9.28
C ASP A 73 0.97 6.75 -9.20
N ILE A 74 0.57 6.30 -8.01
CA ILE A 74 -0.12 5.01 -7.83
C ILE A 74 -1.62 5.08 -8.09
N ILE A 75 -2.24 6.27 -8.16
CA ILE A 75 -3.70 6.44 -8.34
C ILE A 75 -4.24 5.68 -9.57
N PRO A 76 -3.61 5.74 -10.76
CA PRO A 76 -4.06 4.96 -11.91
C PRO A 76 -4.00 3.44 -11.68
N ILE A 77 -3.01 2.97 -10.92
CA ILE A 77 -2.85 1.56 -10.55
C ILE A 77 -3.98 1.14 -9.61
N LEU A 78 -4.28 1.96 -8.60
CA LEU A 78 -5.38 1.73 -7.65
C LEU A 78 -6.74 1.68 -8.36
N CYS A 79 -6.99 2.62 -9.28
CA CYS A 79 -8.20 2.62 -10.11
C CYS A 79 -8.33 1.29 -10.88
N LYS A 80 -7.26 0.84 -11.54
CA LYS A 80 -7.25 -0.42 -12.29
C LYS A 80 -7.49 -1.62 -11.37
N LYS A 81 -6.85 -1.68 -10.21
CA LYS A 81 -7.00 -2.78 -9.23
C LYS A 81 -8.42 -2.87 -8.67
N LYS A 82 -9.11 -1.74 -8.55
CA LYS A 82 -10.50 -1.68 -8.06
C LYS A 82 -11.55 -1.66 -9.17
N GLU A 83 -11.12 -1.73 -10.43
CA GLU A 83 -11.95 -1.68 -11.63
C GLU A 83 -12.76 -0.37 -11.74
N PHE A 84 -12.19 0.73 -11.27
CA PHE A 84 -12.76 2.05 -11.44
C PHE A 84 -12.45 2.63 -12.83
N PRO A 85 -13.30 3.55 -13.32
CA PRO A 85 -12.96 4.35 -14.49
C PRO A 85 -11.58 5.01 -14.33
N PRO A 86 -10.76 5.07 -15.39
CA PRO A 86 -9.51 5.82 -15.35
C PRO A 86 -9.75 7.26 -14.87
N HIS A 87 -8.86 7.79 -14.05
CA HIS A 87 -8.94 9.15 -13.49
C HIS A 87 -10.11 9.37 -12.52
N THR A 88 -10.70 8.30 -11.95
CA THR A 88 -11.60 8.45 -10.81
C THR A 88 -10.86 9.17 -9.68
N PRO A 89 -11.38 10.28 -9.14
CA PRO A 89 -10.76 10.95 -8.01
C PRO A 89 -10.72 10.02 -6.78
N LEU A 90 -9.53 9.83 -6.23
CA LEU A 90 -9.30 9.00 -5.05
C LEU A 90 -8.65 9.83 -3.94
N GLU A 91 -9.00 9.50 -2.71
CA GLU A 91 -8.29 9.95 -1.51
C GLU A 91 -7.40 8.81 -1.03
N VAL A 92 -6.17 9.14 -0.64
CA VAL A 92 -5.13 8.16 -0.28
C VAL A 92 -4.66 8.47 1.13
N TYR A 93 -4.49 7.41 1.92
CA TYR A 93 -4.15 7.48 3.33
C TYR A 93 -3.09 6.45 3.67
N GLU A 94 -2.31 6.73 4.71
CA GLU A 94 -1.46 5.77 5.38
C GLU A 94 -2.17 5.25 6.64
N GLU A 95 -2.22 3.93 6.81
CA GLU A 95 -2.61 3.29 8.06
C GLU A 95 -1.36 3.00 8.90
N ILE A 96 -1.04 3.92 9.81
CA ILE A 96 0.10 3.77 10.73
C ILE A 96 -0.23 2.73 11.81
N LYS A 97 -1.46 2.77 12.32
CA LYS A 97 -2.02 1.80 13.28
C LYS A 97 -3.55 1.90 13.29
N PRO A 98 -4.29 0.98 13.94
CA PRO A 98 -5.77 0.90 13.81
C PRO A 98 -6.55 2.19 14.10
N ASP A 99 -6.01 3.08 14.93
CA ASP A 99 -6.62 4.35 15.34
C ASP A 99 -5.96 5.59 14.71
N ILE A 100 -4.92 5.41 13.90
CA ILE A 100 -4.20 6.51 13.24
C ILE A 100 -4.13 6.23 11.73
N ILE A 101 -5.02 6.92 11.01
CA ILE A 101 -5.09 6.96 9.56
C ILE A 101 -4.81 8.40 9.13
N ILE A 102 -3.77 8.63 8.33
CA ILE A 102 -3.33 9.97 7.94
C ILE A 102 -3.46 10.13 6.43
N GLU A 103 -4.06 11.23 5.98
CA GLU A 103 -4.14 11.56 4.56
C GLU A 103 -2.74 11.82 3.99
N MET A 104 -2.45 11.24 2.83
CA MET A 104 -1.17 11.42 2.16
C MET A 104 -1.29 12.52 1.10
N ASP A 105 -0.32 13.43 1.06
CA ASP A 105 -0.25 14.44 -0.01
C ASP A 105 0.22 13.78 -1.33
N PRO A 106 -0.61 13.77 -2.39
CA PRO A 106 -0.25 13.16 -3.67
C PRO A 106 1.00 13.76 -4.34
N LYS A 107 1.44 14.95 -3.93
CA LYS A 107 2.62 15.65 -4.48
C LYS A 107 3.92 15.30 -3.78
N LEU A 108 3.86 14.69 -2.60
CA LEU A 108 5.04 14.24 -1.89
C LEU A 108 5.49 12.90 -2.45
N THR A 109 6.79 12.63 -2.36
CA THR A 109 7.33 11.31 -2.66
C THR A 109 7.01 10.32 -1.55
N PHE A 110 7.08 9.02 -1.86
CA PHE A 110 6.96 7.97 -0.84
C PHE A 110 8.01 8.12 0.26
N GLN A 111 9.24 8.53 -0.09
CA GLN A 111 10.29 8.83 0.88
C GLN A 111 9.94 10.01 1.78
N GLN A 112 9.39 11.10 1.23
CA GLN A 112 8.98 12.27 2.02
C GLN A 112 7.79 11.96 2.93
N SER A 113 6.99 10.96 2.56
CA SER A 113 5.89 10.42 3.37
C SER A 113 6.36 9.33 4.33
N GLU A 114 7.68 9.14 4.49
CA GLU A 114 8.32 8.18 5.41
C GLU A 114 7.92 6.71 5.21
N ILE A 115 7.44 6.33 4.02
CA ILE A 115 6.98 4.97 3.71
C ILE A 115 8.13 3.98 3.71
N GLN A 116 7.88 2.80 4.28
CA GLN A 116 8.81 1.69 4.44
C GLN A 116 8.20 0.36 3.98
N ASP A 117 9.04 -0.67 3.93
CA ASP A 117 8.60 -2.03 3.63
C ASP A 117 7.58 -2.51 4.67
N GLY A 118 6.39 -2.87 4.19
CA GLY A 118 5.30 -3.40 5.00
C GLY A 118 4.23 -2.39 5.38
N ASP A 119 4.43 -1.10 5.08
CA ASP A 119 3.43 -0.08 5.37
C ASP A 119 2.14 -0.29 4.56
N ILE A 120 1.04 0.20 5.12
CA ILE A 120 -0.30 0.00 4.57
C ILE A 120 -0.80 1.32 4.01
N ILE A 121 -1.06 1.34 2.72
CA ILE A 121 -1.74 2.44 2.04
C ILE A 121 -3.22 2.08 1.87
N CYS A 122 -4.07 2.90 2.44
CA CYS A 122 -5.51 2.85 2.30
C CYS A 122 -5.98 3.86 1.24
N PHE A 123 -7.06 3.54 0.52
CA PHE A 123 -7.70 4.51 -0.35
C PHE A 123 -9.21 4.31 -0.43
N GLN A 124 -9.89 5.37 -0.84
CA GLN A 124 -11.32 5.38 -1.13
C GLN A 124 -11.61 6.28 -2.34
N LYS A 125 -12.86 6.26 -2.82
CA LYS A 125 -13.31 7.29 -3.76
C LYS A 125 -13.40 8.63 -3.04
N ALA A 126 -12.99 9.71 -3.68
CA ALA A 126 -13.26 11.04 -3.15
C ALA A 126 -14.77 11.26 -3.12
N LEU A 127 -15.28 11.68 -1.96
CA LEU A 127 -16.71 11.88 -1.73
C LEU A 127 -17.08 13.35 -1.95
N THR A 128 -18.28 13.58 -2.47
CA THR A 128 -18.90 14.90 -2.46
C THR A 128 -19.32 15.28 -1.04
N GLU A 129 -19.47 16.58 -0.76
CA GLU A 129 -19.93 17.04 0.55
C GLU A 129 -21.26 16.41 1.00
N ASN A 130 -22.13 16.06 0.06
CA ASN A 130 -23.41 15.42 0.36
C ASN A 130 -23.22 13.97 0.77
N GLU A 131 -22.43 13.20 0.00
CA GLU A 131 -22.10 11.80 0.34
C GLU A 131 -21.38 11.73 1.70
N THR A 132 -20.44 12.65 1.96
CA THR A 132 -19.75 12.71 3.25
C THR A 132 -20.72 12.91 4.41
N LYS A 133 -21.72 13.80 4.26
CA LYS A 133 -22.76 14.04 5.27
C LYS A 133 -23.67 12.83 5.48
N GLU A 134 -24.05 12.16 4.39
CA GLU A 134 -24.86 10.93 4.44
C GLU A 134 -24.15 9.83 5.22
N HIS A 135 -22.83 9.68 5.04
CA HIS A 135 -22.04 8.65 5.73
C HIS A 135 -21.67 9.01 7.17
N THR A 136 -21.62 10.29 7.56
CA THR A 136 -21.32 10.70 8.96
C THR A 136 -22.56 10.83 9.84
N ALA A 137 -23.76 10.84 9.26
CA ALA A 137 -25.02 10.95 9.99
C ALA A 137 -25.62 9.60 10.43
N ALA A 138 -25.02 8.48 10.02
CA ALA A 138 -25.43 7.11 10.35
C ALA A 138 -24.64 6.55 11.55
#